data_AF-A0A3B0IYA5-F1
#
_entry.id   AF-A0A3B0IYA5-F1
#
_cell.length_a   1.000
_cell.length_b   1.000
_cell.length_c   1.000
_cell.angle_alpha   90.00
_cell.angle_beta   90.00
_cell.angle_gamma   90.00
#
_symmetry.space_group_name_H-M   'P 1'
#
loop_
_entity.id
_entity.type
_entity.pdbx_description
1 polymer ?
#
loop_
_entity_poly.entity_id
_entity_poly.type
_entity_poly.pdbx_seq_one_letter_code
_entity_poly.pdbx_strand_id
1 'polypeptide(L)'
;MYRLLLAATATRFQRGMPASGKLLLLNTTRYLSKGPPPKASKPSKPSTAPKCKPVPVPPPKPGYFPSGGMHAVFSDLPMPEGDFMQAWSAKNSKYNMFMLSGLLALIGSLCLSYMTLEMYASVPDYPYTEEEQEEFEIEAERLQEEKEAREQRHQDAVEAAETARRARLAREAMVRESALMNKDMDGGLDAKEAAELQKLATEREAYAEWEKEEVKRLAEKAKERKEAAKEKAKVKAERDKEREKKRKEREKVLKKEEAEREKEREKARKEREKSRKEEEKQKAKEKAEKEKAKKALMA
;
A
#
# COMPACT_ATOMS: atom_id res chain seq x y z
N MET A 1 11.15 5.39 -19.37
CA MET A 1 10.86 6.67 -18.68
C MET A 1 10.15 6.36 -17.37
N TYR A 2 10.57 7.05 -16.31
CA TYR A 2 10.16 6.93 -14.92
C TYR A 2 8.70 7.31 -14.63
N ARG A 3 8.09 6.68 -13.60
CA ARG A 3 7.21 7.28 -12.57
C ARG A 3 6.94 6.25 -11.46
N LEU A 4 7.71 6.31 -10.37
CA LEU A 4 7.33 6.89 -9.07
C LEU A 4 6.33 6.03 -8.28
N LEU A 5 6.87 5.06 -7.53
CA LEU A 5 6.21 4.41 -6.41
C LEU A 5 6.23 5.36 -5.20
N LEU A 6 5.06 5.86 -4.83
CA LEU A 6 4.81 6.54 -3.57
C LEU A 6 3.84 5.66 -2.78
N ALA A 7 4.40 4.73 -2.00
CA ALA A 7 3.63 3.98 -1.01
C ALA A 7 4.16 4.36 0.38
N ALA A 8 3.38 5.22 1.03
CA ALA A 8 3.56 5.61 2.41
C ALA A 8 3.44 4.36 3.30
N THR A 9 4.55 4.01 3.95
CA THR A 9 4.59 3.05 5.07
C THR A 9 3.97 3.70 6.30
N ALA A 10 2.63 3.61 6.41
CA ALA A 10 1.94 3.92 7.64
C ALA A 10 2.14 2.78 8.65
N THR A 11 3.01 3.05 9.61
CA THR A 11 3.29 2.30 10.83
C THR A 11 2.04 1.97 11.63
N ARG A 12 1.54 0.73 11.54
CA ARG A 12 0.62 0.14 12.53
C ARG A 12 0.85 -1.36 12.70
N PHE A 13 1.97 -1.72 13.31
CA PHE A 13 2.15 -3.06 13.87
C PHE A 13 3.15 -3.01 15.02
N GLN A 14 2.70 -2.60 16.20
CA GLN A 14 3.39 -2.89 17.46
C GLN A 14 2.40 -2.80 18.62
N ARG A 15 1.69 -3.91 18.86
CA ARG A 15 1.07 -4.18 20.16
C ARG A 15 1.02 -5.68 20.36
N GLY A 16 1.94 -6.18 21.20
CA GLY A 16 1.86 -7.50 21.81
C GLY A 16 2.94 -8.49 21.36
N MET A 17 4.10 -8.47 22.03
CA MET A 17 4.74 -9.70 22.50
C MET A 17 5.46 -9.43 23.83
N PRO A 18 5.30 -10.30 24.84
CA PRO A 18 5.81 -10.10 26.19
C PRO A 18 7.29 -10.46 26.31
N ALA A 19 7.93 -9.86 27.31
CA ALA A 19 9.27 -10.18 27.74
C ALA A 19 9.45 -11.68 28.04
N SER A 20 10.50 -12.28 27.48
CA SER A 20 11.12 -13.49 28.02
C SER A 20 12.62 -13.39 27.78
N GLY A 21 13.35 -13.29 28.88
CA GLY A 21 14.80 -13.14 28.86
C GLY A 21 15.50 -14.41 28.43
N LYS A 22 16.64 -14.21 27.76
CA LYS A 22 17.90 -14.93 27.96
C LYS A 22 18.88 -14.41 26.90
N LEU A 23 19.62 -13.38 27.29
CA LEU A 23 20.93 -13.08 26.76
C LEU A 23 21.83 -14.30 27.00
N LEU A 24 22.03 -15.12 25.97
CA LEU A 24 23.12 -16.10 25.96
C LEU A 24 24.28 -15.50 25.19
N LEU A 25 25.17 -14.86 25.97
CA LEU A 25 26.57 -14.66 25.65
C LEU A 25 27.22 -16.04 25.41
N LEU A 26 27.53 -16.36 24.16
CA LEU A 26 28.37 -17.51 23.79
C LEU A 26 29.53 -17.03 22.92
N ASN A 27 30.53 -16.48 23.62
CA ASN A 27 31.93 -16.88 23.56
C ASN A 27 32.43 -17.55 22.26
N THR A 28 33.00 -16.75 21.34
CA THR A 28 33.88 -17.24 20.27
C THR A 28 35.26 -16.58 20.39
N THR A 29 35.96 -16.82 21.50
CA THR A 29 37.43 -16.70 21.54
C THR A 29 38.03 -18.04 21.18
N ARG A 30 38.48 -18.18 19.92
CA ARG A 30 39.35 -19.22 19.30
C ARG A 30 39.06 -19.01 17.80
N TYR A 31 39.90 -18.38 16.97
CA TYR A 31 41.28 -18.70 16.65
C TYR A 31 42.01 -17.41 16.22
N LEU A 32 43.04 -17.02 16.97
CA LEU A 32 44.08 -16.10 16.50
C LEU A 32 45.30 -16.96 16.13
N SER A 33 45.37 -17.42 14.88
CA SER A 33 46.61 -17.99 14.33
C SER A 33 47.48 -16.85 13.80
N LYS A 34 48.63 -16.66 14.45
CA LYS A 34 49.70 -15.75 14.04
C LYS A 34 50.26 -16.15 12.66
N GLY A 35 50.12 -15.27 11.68
CA GLY A 35 50.95 -15.27 10.47
C GLY A 35 51.69 -13.92 10.38
N PRO A 36 52.96 -13.88 9.94
CA PRO A 36 53.68 -12.62 9.81
C PRO A 36 53.08 -11.76 8.67
N PRO A 37 52.99 -10.42 8.84
CA PRO A 37 52.49 -9.55 7.78
C PRO A 37 53.47 -9.52 6.58
N PRO A 38 53.00 -9.47 5.33
CA PRO A 38 53.86 -9.30 4.17
C PRO A 38 54.52 -7.91 4.15
N LYS A 39 55.79 -7.86 3.73
CA LYS A 39 56.62 -6.66 3.62
C LYS A 39 55.95 -5.60 2.73
N ALA A 40 55.69 -4.43 3.30
CA ALA A 40 55.26 -3.26 2.54
C ALA A 40 56.36 -2.78 1.59
N SER A 41 56.01 -2.63 0.32
CA SER A 41 56.81 -1.97 -0.71
C SER A 41 56.97 -0.48 -0.39
N LYS A 42 58.19 0.03 -0.61
CA LYS A 42 58.54 1.45 -0.40
C LYS A 42 57.68 2.35 -1.30
N PRO A 43 57.01 3.40 -0.77
CA PRO A 43 56.49 4.46 -1.62
C PRO A 43 57.61 5.39 -2.08
N SER A 44 57.50 5.78 -3.35
CA SER A 44 58.39 6.65 -4.12
C SER A 44 58.46 8.09 -3.58
N LYS A 45 59.62 8.71 -3.81
CA LYS A 45 60.07 10.09 -3.52
C LYS A 45 58.94 11.14 -3.45
N PRO A 46 58.94 12.04 -2.43
CA PRO A 46 58.08 13.21 -2.45
C PRO A 46 58.61 14.29 -3.40
N SER A 47 57.67 14.87 -4.14
CA SER A 47 57.83 15.97 -5.09
C SER A 47 58.33 17.25 -4.40
N THR A 48 59.17 17.96 -5.13
CA THR A 48 59.87 19.20 -4.77
C THR A 48 58.88 20.35 -4.52
N ALA A 49 58.67 20.72 -3.26
CA ALA A 49 58.14 22.03 -2.89
C ALA A 49 59.11 22.68 -1.88
N PRO A 50 59.40 23.99 -1.99
CA PRO A 50 60.48 24.64 -1.26
C PRO A 50 60.16 24.73 0.25
N LYS A 51 61.12 24.31 1.07
CA LYS A 51 61.10 24.49 2.54
C LYS A 51 61.08 25.99 2.86
N CYS A 52 59.96 26.50 3.37
CA CYS A 52 59.96 27.76 4.11
C CYS A 52 60.86 27.59 5.34
N LYS A 53 61.88 28.44 5.47
CA LYS A 53 62.74 28.48 6.66
C LYS A 53 61.87 28.95 7.84
N PRO A 54 61.87 28.24 8.99
CA PRO A 54 61.13 28.71 10.16
C PRO A 54 61.78 29.98 10.68
N VAL A 55 61.04 31.09 10.64
CA VAL A 55 61.38 32.29 11.39
C VAL A 55 61.18 31.93 12.87
N PRO A 56 62.20 32.10 13.74
CA PRO A 56 62.02 31.83 15.17
C PRO A 56 61.03 32.85 15.74
N VAL A 57 59.86 32.36 16.15
CA VAL A 57 58.84 33.16 16.86
C VAL A 57 59.40 33.49 18.25
N PRO A 58 59.39 34.75 18.69
CA PRO A 58 59.89 35.12 20.02
C PRO A 58 59.08 34.41 21.11
N PRO A 59 59.71 34.05 22.25
CA PRO A 59 59.01 33.35 23.33
C PRO A 59 57.83 34.20 23.84
N PRO A 60 56.65 33.59 24.09
CA PRO A 60 55.48 34.33 24.53
C PRO A 60 55.68 34.94 25.92
N LYS A 61 55.08 36.11 26.15
CA LYS A 61 55.11 36.78 27.46
C LYS A 61 54.37 35.92 28.50
N PRO A 62 54.84 35.85 29.75
CA PRO A 62 54.16 35.09 30.80
C PRO A 62 52.72 35.59 30.98
N GLY A 63 51.76 34.68 30.93
CA GLY A 63 50.32 34.97 31.00
C GLY A 63 49.59 35.06 29.64
N TYR A 64 50.28 34.86 28.51
CA TYR A 64 49.69 34.81 27.17
C TYR A 64 49.92 33.46 26.49
N PHE A 65 48.93 32.97 25.76
CA PHE A 65 49.02 31.75 24.94
C PHE A 65 49.89 31.97 23.69
N PRO A 66 50.44 30.92 23.04
CA PRO A 66 51.28 31.03 21.84
C PRO A 66 50.68 31.86 20.69
N SER A 67 49.35 31.88 20.59
CA SER A 67 48.56 32.71 19.67
C SER A 67 48.56 34.21 19.99
N GLY A 68 49.10 34.64 21.13
CA GLY A 68 49.16 36.03 21.58
C GLY A 68 47.91 36.54 22.30
N GLY A 69 46.93 35.67 22.60
CA GLY A 69 45.73 35.99 23.38
C GLY A 69 45.82 35.62 24.86
N MET A 70 44.93 36.20 25.69
CA MET A 70 44.77 35.83 27.12
C MET A 70 43.89 34.59 27.34
N HIS A 71 43.23 34.10 26.29
CA HIS A 71 42.37 32.91 26.32
C HIS A 71 42.88 31.87 25.34
N ALA A 72 42.77 30.59 25.70
CA ALA A 72 43.18 29.48 24.84
C ALA A 72 42.32 29.46 23.57
N VAL A 73 42.95 29.57 22.41
CA VAL A 73 42.30 29.42 21.11
C VAL A 73 42.66 28.04 20.56
N PHE A 74 41.84 27.49 19.65
CA PHE A 74 42.04 26.16 19.06
C PHE A 74 43.45 25.94 18.45
N SER A 75 44.11 27.04 18.08
CA SER A 75 45.49 27.11 17.56
C SER A 75 46.57 26.83 18.60
N ASP A 76 46.24 26.91 19.89
CA ASP A 76 47.16 26.73 21.04
C ASP A 76 47.19 25.28 21.55
N LEU A 77 46.33 24.41 21.00
CA LEU A 77 46.37 22.98 21.28
C LEU A 77 47.61 22.35 20.63
N PRO A 78 48.29 21.39 21.29
CA PRO A 78 49.43 20.71 20.69
C PRO A 78 48.98 20.05 19.38
N MET A 79 49.61 20.44 18.28
CA MET A 79 49.41 19.80 16.98
C MET A 79 49.75 18.32 17.16
N PRO A 80 48.85 17.37 16.84
CA PRO A 80 49.13 15.96 17.03
C PRO A 80 50.36 15.58 16.20
N GLU A 81 51.42 15.14 16.86
CA GLU A 81 52.64 14.67 16.18
C GLU A 81 52.36 13.30 15.55
N GLY A 82 52.18 13.30 14.22
CA GLY A 82 51.96 12.11 13.41
C GLY A 82 50.65 12.15 12.61
N ASP A 83 50.58 11.40 11.51
CA ASP A 83 49.41 11.30 10.64
C ASP A 83 48.22 10.67 11.38
N PHE A 84 47.48 11.49 12.13
CA PHE A 84 46.23 11.13 12.82
C PHE A 84 45.26 10.39 11.89
N MET A 85 45.23 10.79 10.60
CA MET A 85 44.46 10.14 9.53
C MET A 85 44.82 8.67 9.32
N GLN A 86 46.08 8.26 9.44
CA GLN A 86 46.49 6.86 9.30
C GLN A 86 46.09 6.01 10.51
N ALA A 87 46.30 6.51 11.72
CA ALA A 87 45.89 5.79 12.94
C ALA A 87 44.35 5.69 13.06
N TRP A 88 43.64 6.74 12.63
CA TRP A 88 42.19 6.78 12.58
C TRP A 88 41.63 5.83 11.51
N SER A 89 42.15 5.84 10.29
CA SER A 89 41.71 4.94 9.21
C SER A 89 41.97 3.47 9.53
N ALA A 90 43.09 3.14 10.17
CA ALA A 90 43.39 1.77 10.61
C ALA A 90 42.40 1.26 11.68
N LYS A 91 41.98 2.13 12.62
CA LYS A 91 40.96 1.79 13.64
C LYS A 91 39.56 1.72 13.05
N ASN A 92 39.19 2.63 12.15
CA ASN A 92 37.87 2.66 11.51
C ASN A 92 37.67 1.59 10.43
N SER A 93 38.73 1.07 9.83
CA SER A 93 38.64 0.04 8.77
C SER A 93 37.88 -1.21 9.22
N LYS A 94 38.11 -1.66 10.47
CA LYS A 94 37.39 -2.82 11.03
C LYS A 94 35.90 -2.55 11.22
N TYR A 95 35.55 -1.38 11.76
CA TYR A 95 34.16 -0.97 11.95
C TYR A 95 33.46 -0.79 10.59
N ASN A 96 34.15 -0.25 9.58
CA ASN A 96 33.63 -0.13 8.23
C ASN A 96 33.35 -1.51 7.60
N MET A 97 34.20 -2.52 7.83
CA MET A 97 33.96 -3.88 7.35
C MET A 97 32.73 -4.54 8.01
N PHE A 98 32.54 -4.34 9.32
CA PHE A 98 31.32 -4.80 10.00
C PHE A 98 30.05 -4.08 9.52
N MET A 99 30.13 -2.78 9.25
CA MET A 99 29.02 -2.01 8.70
C MET A 99 28.67 -2.46 7.28
N LEU A 100 29.68 -2.69 6.43
CA LEU A 100 29.48 -3.17 5.06
C LEU A 100 28.91 -4.59 5.01
N SER A 101 29.39 -5.50 5.87
CA SER A 101 28.84 -6.86 5.95
C SER A 101 27.41 -6.86 6.49
N GLY A 102 27.09 -6.00 7.46
CA GLY A 102 25.72 -5.78 7.93
C GLY A 102 24.80 -5.23 6.84
N LEU A 103 25.29 -4.29 6.03
CA LEU A 103 24.54 -3.72 4.91
C LEU A 103 24.25 -4.78 3.83
N LEU A 104 25.26 -5.59 3.48
CA LEU A 104 25.12 -6.71 2.55
C LEU A 104 24.13 -7.77 3.06
N ALA A 105 24.19 -8.11 4.35
CA ALA A 105 23.25 -9.04 4.97
C ALA A 105 21.81 -8.51 4.96
N LEU A 106 21.61 -7.20 5.18
CA LEU A 106 20.31 -6.56 5.11
C LEU A 106 19.75 -6.60 3.69
N ILE A 107 20.56 -6.27 2.68
CA ILE A 107 20.17 -6.36 1.27
C ILE A 107 19.81 -7.81 0.91
N GLY A 108 20.61 -8.79 1.33
CA GLY A 108 20.32 -10.21 1.13
C GLY A 108 19.00 -10.64 1.78
N SER A 109 18.73 -10.17 3.00
CA SER A 109 17.48 -10.42 3.71
C SER A 109 16.27 -9.83 2.96
N LEU A 110 16.39 -8.60 2.44
CA LEU A 110 15.34 -7.99 1.63
C LEU A 110 15.07 -8.77 0.34
N CYS A 111 16.11 -9.19 -0.39
CA CYS A 111 15.95 -10.00 -1.59
C CYS A 111 15.26 -11.34 -1.31
N LEU A 112 15.64 -12.04 -0.24
CA LEU A 112 14.99 -13.30 0.16
C LEU A 112 13.54 -13.08 0.59
N SER A 113 13.25 -11.98 1.30
CA SER A 113 11.88 -11.63 1.67
C SER A 113 11.01 -11.30 0.44
N TYR A 114 11.58 -10.65 -0.56
CA TYR A 114 10.87 -10.31 -1.80
C TYR A 114 10.55 -11.57 -2.62
N MET A 115 11.54 -12.46 -2.80
CA MET A 115 11.36 -13.74 -3.51
C MET A 115 10.34 -14.66 -2.83
N THR A 116 10.33 -14.69 -1.50
CA THR A 116 9.34 -15.46 -0.73
C THR A 116 7.94 -14.84 -0.84
N LEU A 117 7.82 -13.52 -0.82
CA LEU A 117 6.53 -12.84 -1.03
C LEU A 117 5.97 -13.08 -2.44
N GLU A 118 6.78 -13.08 -3.49
CA GLU A 118 6.29 -13.38 -4.86
C GLU A 118 5.73 -14.81 -5.00
N MET A 119 6.33 -15.78 -4.29
CA MET A 119 5.84 -17.16 -4.26
C MET A 119 4.50 -17.33 -3.52
N TYR A 120 4.17 -16.43 -2.58
CA TYR A 120 2.89 -16.44 -1.85
C TYR A 120 1.88 -15.42 -2.37
N ALA A 121 2.31 -14.46 -3.20
CA ALA A 121 1.44 -13.46 -3.81
C ALA A 121 0.77 -13.97 -5.09
N SER A 122 1.41 -14.91 -5.80
CA SER A 122 0.80 -15.55 -6.97
C SER A 122 -0.05 -16.75 -6.54
N VAL A 123 -1.34 -16.50 -6.35
CA VAL A 123 -2.33 -17.59 -6.39
C VAL A 123 -2.31 -18.13 -7.82
N PRO A 124 -2.06 -19.43 -8.05
CA PRO A 124 -2.11 -19.98 -9.39
C PRO A 124 -3.51 -19.73 -9.97
N ASP A 125 -3.56 -19.20 -11.20
CA ASP A 125 -4.81 -18.96 -11.92
C ASP A 125 -5.52 -20.30 -12.11
N TYR A 126 -6.46 -20.61 -11.22
CA TYR A 126 -7.40 -21.68 -11.44
C TYR A 126 -8.26 -21.27 -12.63
N PRO A 127 -8.51 -22.16 -13.61
CA PRO A 127 -9.43 -21.88 -14.69
C PRO A 127 -10.83 -21.79 -14.08
N TYR A 128 -11.22 -20.58 -13.67
CA TYR A 128 -12.57 -20.29 -13.25
C TYR A 128 -13.52 -20.60 -14.39
N THR A 129 -14.64 -21.22 -14.05
CA THR A 129 -15.74 -21.34 -15.00
C THR A 129 -16.24 -19.93 -15.37
N GLU A 130 -16.80 -19.75 -16.57
CA GLU A 130 -17.32 -18.44 -17.00
C GLU A 130 -18.32 -17.84 -16.00
N GLU A 131 -19.03 -18.69 -15.25
CA GLU A 131 -19.97 -18.28 -14.19
C GLU A 131 -19.26 -17.68 -12.98
N GLU A 132 -18.19 -18.32 -12.52
CA GLU A 132 -17.37 -17.79 -11.42
C GLU A 132 -16.68 -16.49 -11.82
N GLN A 133 -16.19 -16.38 -13.07
CA GLN A 133 -15.59 -15.13 -13.57
C GLN A 133 -16.58 -13.98 -13.59
N GLU A 134 -17.81 -14.21 -14.08
CA GLU A 134 -18.89 -13.22 -14.06
C GLU A 134 -19.26 -12.80 -12.63
N GLU A 135 -19.25 -13.73 -11.67
CA GLU A 135 -19.49 -13.44 -10.25
C GLU A 135 -18.37 -12.60 -9.62
N PHE A 136 -17.10 -12.91 -9.92
CA PHE A 136 -15.96 -12.13 -9.45
C PHE A 136 -15.94 -10.73 -10.04
N GLU A 137 -16.32 -10.55 -11.31
CA GLU A 137 -16.45 -9.22 -11.91
C GLU A 137 -17.54 -8.40 -11.23
N ILE A 138 -18.69 -9.01 -10.92
CA ILE A 138 -19.78 -8.36 -10.19
C ILE A 138 -19.33 -7.96 -8.78
N GLU A 139 -18.60 -8.84 -8.09
CA GLU A 139 -18.12 -8.55 -6.74
C GLU A 139 -17.01 -7.50 -6.72
N ALA A 140 -16.08 -7.54 -7.69
CA ALA A 140 -15.05 -6.52 -7.87
C ALA A 140 -15.67 -5.14 -8.14
N GLU A 141 -16.69 -5.07 -9.01
CA GLU A 141 -17.44 -3.85 -9.27
C GLU A 141 -18.16 -3.34 -8.02
N ARG A 142 -18.81 -4.22 -7.25
CA ARG A 142 -19.44 -3.84 -5.97
C ARG A 142 -18.43 -3.24 -4.99
N LEU A 143 -17.25 -3.84 -4.88
CA LEU A 143 -16.18 -3.36 -4.01
C LEU A 143 -15.60 -2.02 -4.47
N GLN A 144 -15.46 -1.81 -5.78
CA GLN A 144 -15.05 -0.53 -6.35
C GLN A 144 -16.11 0.55 -6.10
N GLU A 145 -17.39 0.26 -6.38
CA GLU A 145 -18.50 1.17 -6.10
C GLU A 145 -18.57 1.54 -4.60
N GLU A 146 -18.32 0.58 -3.70
CA GLU A 146 -18.30 0.85 -2.27
C GLU A 146 -17.12 1.76 -1.86
N LYS A 147 -15.92 1.52 -2.42
CA LYS A 147 -14.75 2.38 -2.18
C LYS A 147 -14.99 3.79 -2.70
N GLU A 148 -15.46 3.93 -3.93
CA GLU A 148 -15.80 5.22 -4.53
C GLU A 148 -16.88 5.94 -3.70
N ALA A 149 -17.91 5.24 -3.24
CA ALA A 149 -18.95 5.83 -2.38
C ALA A 149 -18.43 6.26 -1.00
N ARG A 150 -17.41 5.59 -0.46
CA ARG A 150 -16.76 6.02 0.79
C ARG A 150 -15.89 7.25 0.56
N GLU A 151 -15.12 7.27 -0.53
CA GLU A 151 -14.28 8.42 -0.91
C GLU A 151 -15.14 9.65 -1.22
N GLN A 152 -16.23 9.50 -1.96
CA GLN A 152 -17.19 10.57 -2.22
C GLN A 152 -17.81 11.11 -0.94
N ARG A 153 -18.23 10.24 0.00
CA ARG A 153 -18.74 10.67 1.31
C ARG A 153 -17.69 11.42 2.11
N HIS A 154 -16.43 10.99 2.05
CA HIS A 154 -15.35 11.67 2.73
C HIS A 154 -15.08 13.06 2.13
N GLN A 155 -15.02 13.16 0.81
CA GLN A 155 -14.86 14.43 0.10
C GLN A 155 -16.02 15.38 0.39
N ASP A 156 -17.26 14.90 0.29
CA ASP A 156 -18.46 15.71 0.61
C ASP A 156 -18.44 16.19 2.07
N ALA A 157 -17.97 15.36 3.01
CA ALA A 157 -17.85 15.75 4.41
C ALA A 157 -16.75 16.81 4.63
N VAL A 158 -15.63 16.71 3.92
CA VAL A 158 -14.54 17.71 3.98
C VAL A 158 -15.01 19.04 3.38
N GLU A 159 -15.63 19.02 2.19
CA GLU A 159 -16.21 20.20 1.56
C GLU A 159 -17.28 20.87 2.45
N ALA A 160 -18.15 20.07 3.08
CA ALA A 160 -19.15 20.57 4.03
C ALA A 160 -18.51 21.19 5.29
N ALA A 161 -17.43 20.60 5.80
CA ALA A 161 -16.71 21.14 6.95
C ALA A 161 -16.01 22.47 6.62
N GLU A 162 -15.42 22.60 5.43
CA GLU A 162 -14.77 23.83 4.97
C GLU A 162 -15.78 24.96 4.75
N THR A 163 -16.90 24.67 4.08
CA THR A 163 -17.99 25.63 3.88
C THR A 163 -18.59 26.07 5.22
N ALA A 164 -18.81 25.15 6.16
CA ALA A 164 -19.28 25.47 7.51
C ALA A 164 -18.28 26.34 8.29
N ARG A 165 -16.98 26.07 8.18
CA ARG A 165 -15.94 26.90 8.80
C ARG A 165 -15.93 28.31 8.22
N ARG A 166 -16.04 28.46 6.90
CA ARG A 166 -16.12 29.78 6.25
C ARG A 166 -17.38 30.53 6.68
N ALA A 167 -18.52 29.86 6.71
CA ALA A 167 -19.78 30.44 7.18
C ALA A 167 -19.70 30.90 8.64
N ARG A 168 -19.03 30.12 9.50
CA ARG A 168 -18.80 30.52 10.89
C ARG A 168 -17.92 31.77 10.98
N LEU A 169 -16.81 31.83 10.26
CA LEU A 169 -15.92 32.99 10.25
C LEU A 169 -16.64 34.24 9.72
N ALA A 170 -17.45 34.09 8.66
CA ALA A 170 -18.25 35.18 8.13
C ALA A 170 -19.29 35.69 9.14
N ARG A 171 -19.94 34.79 9.89
CA ARG A 171 -20.86 35.19 10.97
C ARG A 171 -20.14 35.92 12.09
N GLU A 172 -18.98 35.43 12.53
CA GLU A 172 -18.16 36.10 13.54
C GLU A 172 -17.70 37.49 13.06
N ALA A 173 -17.33 37.62 11.79
CA ALA A 173 -16.99 38.89 11.15
C ALA A 173 -18.17 39.86 11.08
N MET A 174 -19.37 39.40 10.70
CA MET A 174 -20.59 40.22 10.69
C MET A 174 -20.99 40.68 12.10
N VAL A 175 -20.86 39.81 13.11
CA VAL A 175 -21.11 40.19 14.51
C VAL A 175 -20.13 41.28 14.94
N ARG A 176 -18.85 41.13 14.58
CA ARG A 176 -17.82 42.13 14.88
C ARG A 176 -18.07 43.46 14.14
N GLU A 177 -18.46 43.42 12.87
CA GLU A 177 -18.87 44.58 12.07
C GLU A 177 -20.02 45.32 12.77
N SER A 178 -21.07 44.60 13.17
CA SER A 178 -22.23 45.20 13.84
C SER A 178 -21.86 45.83 15.20
N ALA A 179 -20.94 45.22 15.95
CA ALA A 179 -20.47 45.76 17.22
C ALA A 179 -19.67 47.06 17.01
N LEU A 180 -18.84 47.12 15.97
CA LEU A 180 -18.10 48.33 15.60
C LEU A 180 -19.03 49.44 15.07
N MET A 181 -20.03 49.10 14.24
CA MET A 181 -21.05 50.07 13.80
C MET A 181 -21.82 50.66 14.98
N ASN A 182 -22.24 49.84 15.94
CA ASN A 182 -22.94 50.33 17.13
C ASN A 182 -22.04 51.22 17.99
N LYS A 183 -20.75 50.85 18.15
CA LYS A 183 -19.78 51.67 18.87
C LYS A 183 -19.54 53.03 18.22
N ASP A 184 -19.52 53.08 16.89
CA ASP A 184 -19.40 54.34 16.14
C ASP A 184 -20.57 55.29 16.43
N MET A 185 -21.78 54.73 16.52
CA MET A 185 -22.99 55.49 16.83
C MET A 185 -23.02 56.02 18.27
N ASP A 186 -22.48 55.27 19.23
CA ASP A 186 -22.55 55.61 20.66
C ASP A 186 -21.42 56.54 21.13
N GLY A 187 -20.27 56.55 20.47
CA GLY A 187 -19.12 57.35 20.93
C GLY A 187 -17.97 57.54 19.93
N GLY A 188 -18.16 57.16 18.66
CA GLY A 188 -17.15 57.21 17.61
C GLY A 188 -16.11 56.08 17.70
N LEU A 189 -15.55 55.73 16.54
CA LEU A 189 -14.49 54.72 16.41
C LEU A 189 -13.08 55.31 16.46
N ASP A 190 -12.16 54.56 17.05
CA ASP A 190 -10.73 54.82 16.89
C ASP A 190 -10.30 54.55 15.44
N ALA A 191 -9.25 55.23 14.94
CA ALA A 191 -8.78 55.07 13.56
C ALA A 191 -8.45 53.61 13.17
N LYS A 192 -8.02 52.79 14.14
CA LYS A 192 -7.77 51.35 13.93
C LYS A 192 -9.07 50.55 13.77
N GLU A 193 -10.10 50.90 14.53
CA GLU A 193 -11.40 50.23 14.51
C GLU A 193 -12.23 50.67 13.30
N ALA A 194 -12.11 51.92 12.87
CA ALA A 194 -12.67 52.39 11.60
C ALA A 194 -12.08 51.64 10.39
N ALA A 195 -10.75 51.41 10.40
CA ALA A 195 -10.09 50.60 9.39
C ALA A 195 -10.49 49.10 9.47
N GLU A 196 -10.73 48.56 10.66
CA GLU A 196 -11.26 47.21 10.86
C GLU A 196 -12.68 47.10 10.31
N LEU A 197 -13.54 48.09 10.56
CA LEU A 197 -14.91 48.13 10.05
C LEU A 197 -14.95 48.16 8.52
N GLN A 198 -14.10 48.97 7.88
CA GLN A 198 -14.00 49.02 6.42
C GLN A 198 -13.55 47.67 5.84
N LYS A 199 -12.60 46.97 6.49
CA LYS A 199 -12.17 45.64 6.08
C LYS A 199 -13.29 44.61 6.21
N LEU A 200 -13.98 44.59 7.34
CA LEU A 200 -15.09 43.66 7.58
C LEU A 200 -16.24 43.87 6.58
N ALA A 201 -16.54 45.12 6.22
CA ALA A 201 -17.51 45.43 5.17
C ALA A 201 -17.10 44.86 3.80
N THR A 202 -15.83 45.00 3.41
CA THR A 202 -15.31 44.40 2.16
C THR A 202 -15.30 42.86 2.22
N GLU A 203 -14.98 42.27 3.37
CA GLU A 203 -15.00 40.82 3.58
C GLU A 203 -16.43 40.26 3.52
N ARG A 204 -17.44 41.03 3.97
CA ARG A 204 -18.86 40.67 3.87
C ARG A 204 -19.32 40.62 2.42
N GLU A 205 -18.98 41.62 1.63
CA GLU A 205 -19.31 41.66 0.20
C GLU A 205 -18.65 40.50 -0.55
N ALA A 206 -17.36 40.26 -0.29
CA ALA A 206 -16.62 39.13 -0.84
C ALA A 206 -17.23 37.78 -0.43
N TYR A 207 -17.66 37.62 0.82
CA TYR A 207 -18.33 36.40 1.28
C TYR A 207 -19.71 36.21 0.63
N ALA A 208 -20.47 37.28 0.43
CA ALA A 208 -21.79 37.22 -0.22
C ALA A 208 -21.68 36.87 -1.72
N GLU A 209 -20.65 37.36 -2.40
CA GLU A 209 -20.34 36.94 -3.77
C GLU A 209 -19.92 35.48 -3.82
N TRP A 210 -19.02 35.07 -2.92
CA TRP A 210 -18.60 33.68 -2.79
C TRP A 210 -19.78 32.73 -2.52
N GLU A 211 -20.72 33.10 -1.64
CA GLU A 211 -21.91 32.30 -1.35
C GLU A 211 -22.81 32.13 -2.58
N LYS A 212 -22.99 33.18 -3.39
CA LYS A 212 -23.76 33.10 -4.63
C LYS A 212 -23.10 32.17 -5.66
N GLU A 213 -21.78 32.25 -5.80
CA GLU A 213 -21.02 31.35 -6.67
C GLU A 213 -21.06 29.91 -6.14
N GLU A 214 -20.98 29.73 -4.83
CA GLU A 214 -21.04 28.43 -4.17
C GLU A 214 -22.36 27.72 -4.41
N VAL A 215 -23.46 28.45 -4.26
CA VAL A 215 -24.82 27.92 -4.51
C VAL A 215 -24.98 27.53 -5.98
N LYS A 216 -24.46 28.33 -6.92
CA LYS A 216 -24.46 27.98 -8.35
C LYS A 216 -23.65 26.71 -8.62
N ARG A 217 -22.46 26.62 -8.05
CA ARG A 217 -21.57 25.47 -8.16
C ARG A 217 -22.22 24.19 -7.61
N LEU A 218 -22.87 24.26 -6.45
CA LEU A 218 -23.60 23.12 -5.88
C LEU A 218 -24.81 22.73 -6.73
N ALA A 219 -25.51 23.70 -7.32
CA ALA A 219 -26.63 23.43 -8.22
C ALA A 219 -26.19 22.76 -9.52
N GLU A 220 -25.05 23.15 -10.10
CA GLU A 220 -24.44 22.51 -11.27
C GLU A 220 -23.94 21.09 -10.93
N LYS A 221 -23.18 20.94 -9.83
CA LYS A 221 -22.72 19.63 -9.33
C LYS A 221 -23.89 18.68 -9.07
N ALA A 222 -25.03 19.18 -8.58
CA ALA A 222 -26.24 18.38 -8.39
C ALA A 222 -26.92 17.99 -9.71
N LYS A 223 -26.88 18.84 -10.73
CA LYS A 223 -27.37 18.49 -12.08
C LYS A 223 -26.48 17.42 -12.72
N GLU A 224 -25.17 17.60 -12.67
CA GLU A 224 -24.19 16.62 -13.17
C GLU A 224 -24.34 15.27 -12.47
N ARG A 225 -24.49 15.25 -11.13
CA ARG A 225 -24.75 14.01 -10.38
C ARG A 225 -26.04 13.32 -10.82
N LYS A 226 -27.10 14.07 -11.13
CA LYS A 226 -28.37 13.51 -11.62
C LYS A 226 -28.25 12.95 -13.04
N GLU A 227 -27.50 13.60 -13.92
CA GLU A 227 -27.24 13.11 -15.27
C GLU A 227 -26.36 11.86 -15.24
N ALA A 228 -25.25 11.89 -14.48
CA ALA A 228 -24.39 10.74 -14.27
C ALA A 228 -25.15 9.55 -13.65
N ALA A 229 -26.07 9.79 -12.70
CA ALA A 229 -26.90 8.73 -12.14
C ALA A 229 -27.86 8.11 -13.17
N LYS A 230 -28.45 8.94 -14.05
CA LYS A 230 -29.31 8.45 -15.15
C LYS A 230 -28.52 7.64 -16.17
N GLU A 231 -27.30 8.07 -16.52
CA GLU A 231 -26.43 7.33 -17.43
C GLU A 231 -25.98 6.00 -16.81
N LYS A 232 -25.50 6.02 -15.56
CA LYS A 232 -25.14 4.79 -14.82
C LYS A 232 -26.32 3.83 -14.73
N ALA A 233 -27.54 4.32 -14.51
CA ALA A 233 -28.74 3.47 -14.49
C ALA A 233 -29.07 2.87 -15.87
N LYS A 234 -28.90 3.62 -16.96
CA LYS A 234 -29.09 3.11 -18.33
C LYS A 234 -28.07 2.01 -18.65
N VAL A 235 -26.80 2.22 -18.32
CA VAL A 235 -25.72 1.25 -18.53
C VAL A 235 -25.97 -0.02 -17.72
N LYS A 236 -26.33 0.10 -16.43
CA LYS A 236 -26.69 -1.08 -15.60
C LYS A 236 -27.88 -1.85 -16.20
N ALA A 237 -28.93 -1.14 -16.63
CA ALA A 237 -30.10 -1.79 -17.23
C ALA A 237 -29.79 -2.48 -18.58
N GLU A 238 -28.88 -1.95 -19.39
CA GLU A 238 -28.43 -2.62 -20.62
C GLU A 238 -27.62 -3.87 -20.32
N ARG A 239 -26.69 -3.78 -19.35
CA ARG A 239 -25.85 -4.90 -18.93
C ARG A 239 -26.67 -6.03 -18.30
N ASP A 240 -27.67 -5.72 -17.49
CA ASP A 240 -28.55 -6.71 -16.89
C ASP A 240 -29.41 -7.44 -17.94
N LYS A 241 -29.86 -6.74 -18.98
CA LYS A 241 -30.54 -7.37 -20.12
C LYS A 241 -29.63 -8.32 -20.89
N GLU A 242 -28.36 -7.97 -21.06
CA GLU A 242 -27.38 -8.86 -21.70
C GLU A 242 -27.15 -10.12 -20.86
N ARG A 243 -26.97 -9.96 -19.54
CA ARG A 243 -26.83 -11.08 -18.60
C ARG A 243 -28.06 -11.99 -18.61
N GLU A 244 -29.27 -11.43 -18.63
CA GLU A 244 -30.50 -12.21 -18.68
C GLU A 244 -30.63 -13.02 -19.99
N LYS A 245 -30.21 -12.45 -21.13
CA LYS A 245 -30.15 -13.18 -22.40
C LYS A 245 -29.17 -14.34 -22.35
N LYS A 246 -27.94 -14.12 -21.85
CA LYS A 246 -26.92 -15.17 -21.68
C LYS A 246 -27.43 -16.30 -20.78
N ARG A 247 -28.08 -15.98 -19.65
CA ARG A 247 -28.69 -16.96 -18.75
C ARG A 247 -29.77 -17.79 -19.45
N LYS A 248 -30.67 -17.16 -20.21
CA LYS A 248 -31.72 -17.86 -20.97
C LYS A 248 -31.17 -18.76 -22.06
N GLU A 249 -30.07 -18.37 -22.72
CA GLU A 249 -29.40 -19.21 -23.71
C GLU A 249 -28.74 -20.43 -23.05
N ARG A 250 -28.00 -20.22 -21.96
CA ARG A 250 -27.38 -21.30 -21.17
C ARG A 250 -28.44 -22.29 -20.63
N GLU A 251 -29.54 -21.80 -20.08
CA GLU A 251 -30.63 -22.66 -19.58
C GLU A 251 -31.27 -23.51 -20.70
N LYS A 252 -31.38 -22.96 -21.92
CA LYS A 252 -31.87 -23.74 -23.08
C LYS A 252 -30.87 -24.82 -23.51
N VAL A 253 -29.57 -24.55 -23.44
CA VAL A 253 -28.54 -25.55 -23.75
C VAL A 253 -28.57 -26.67 -22.71
N LEU A 254 -28.59 -26.33 -21.43
CA LEU A 254 -28.68 -27.31 -20.33
C LEU A 254 -29.94 -28.17 -20.44
N LYS A 255 -31.12 -27.58 -20.72
CA LYS A 255 -32.36 -28.36 -20.94
C LYS A 255 -32.28 -29.31 -22.12
N LYS A 256 -31.61 -28.92 -23.21
CA LYS A 256 -31.40 -29.81 -24.37
C LYS A 256 -30.46 -30.97 -24.01
N GLU A 257 -29.38 -30.68 -23.30
CA GLU A 257 -28.42 -31.67 -22.85
C GLU A 257 -29.04 -32.66 -21.85
N GLU A 258 -29.81 -32.18 -20.87
CA GLU A 258 -30.55 -33.04 -19.94
C GLU A 258 -31.57 -33.92 -20.66
N ALA A 259 -32.30 -33.38 -21.65
CA ALA A 259 -33.22 -34.16 -22.46
C ALA A 259 -32.52 -35.24 -23.30
N GLU A 260 -31.30 -35.01 -23.78
CA GLU A 260 -30.48 -36.04 -24.42
C GLU A 260 -30.03 -37.11 -23.43
N ARG A 261 -29.50 -36.69 -22.27
CA ARG A 261 -29.10 -37.62 -21.20
C ARG A 261 -30.29 -38.47 -20.72
N GLU A 262 -31.50 -37.92 -20.66
CA GLU A 262 -32.70 -38.67 -20.28
C GLU A 262 -33.11 -39.68 -21.36
N LYS A 263 -33.03 -39.31 -22.65
CA LYS A 263 -33.25 -40.25 -23.77
C LYS A 263 -32.25 -41.39 -23.75
N GLU A 264 -30.98 -41.14 -23.42
CA GLU A 264 -29.97 -42.18 -23.26
C GLU A 264 -30.27 -43.10 -22.09
N ARG A 265 -30.67 -42.54 -20.94
CA ARG A 265 -31.10 -43.32 -19.77
C ARG A 265 -32.31 -44.20 -20.08
N GLU A 266 -33.27 -43.69 -20.86
CA GLU A 266 -34.46 -44.46 -21.26
C GLU A 266 -34.09 -45.59 -22.24
N LYS A 267 -33.20 -45.35 -23.21
CA LYS A 267 -32.65 -46.39 -24.09
C LYS A 267 -31.93 -47.48 -23.29
N ALA A 268 -31.09 -47.11 -22.33
CA ALA A 268 -30.39 -48.04 -21.45
C ALA A 268 -31.36 -48.85 -20.56
N ARG A 269 -32.45 -48.25 -20.08
CA ARG A 269 -33.50 -48.97 -19.34
C ARG A 269 -34.21 -50.01 -20.22
N LYS A 270 -34.59 -49.62 -21.45
CA LYS A 270 -35.23 -50.54 -22.41
C LYS A 270 -34.32 -51.71 -22.79
N GLU A 271 -33.03 -51.47 -22.93
CA GLU A 271 -32.04 -52.52 -23.21
C GLU A 271 -31.88 -53.49 -22.03
N ARG A 272 -31.81 -52.98 -20.80
CA ARG A 272 -31.78 -53.82 -19.57
C ARG A 272 -33.06 -54.64 -19.37
N GLU A 273 -34.22 -54.10 -19.75
CA GLU A 273 -35.48 -54.83 -19.68
C GLU A 273 -35.54 -55.95 -20.72
N LYS A 274 -35.04 -55.71 -21.94
CA LYS A 274 -34.91 -56.74 -22.98
C LYS A 274 -33.97 -57.86 -22.55
N SER A 275 -32.79 -57.52 -22.01
CA SER A 275 -31.83 -58.53 -21.55
C SER A 275 -32.37 -59.36 -20.39
N ARG A 276 -33.10 -58.75 -19.44
CA ARG A 276 -33.81 -59.50 -18.38
C ARG A 276 -34.86 -60.47 -18.92
N LYS A 277 -35.67 -60.05 -19.91
CA LYS A 277 -36.68 -60.92 -20.53
C LYS A 277 -36.05 -62.08 -21.30
N GLU A 278 -34.89 -61.88 -21.93
CA GLU A 278 -34.15 -62.95 -22.57
C GLU A 278 -33.52 -63.91 -21.56
N GLU A 279 -32.98 -63.39 -20.45
CA GLU A 279 -32.41 -64.20 -19.36
C GLU A 279 -33.50 -65.06 -18.67
N GLU A 280 -34.70 -64.52 -18.44
CA GLU A 280 -35.85 -65.30 -17.93
C GLU A 280 -36.29 -66.39 -18.91
N LYS A 281 -36.31 -66.10 -20.23
CA LYS A 281 -36.62 -67.11 -21.25
C LYS A 281 -35.58 -68.22 -21.29
N GLN A 282 -34.30 -67.89 -21.14
CA GLN A 282 -33.22 -68.88 -21.07
C GLN A 282 -33.33 -69.74 -19.81
N LYS A 283 -33.57 -69.13 -18.64
CA LYS A 283 -33.82 -69.86 -17.39
C LYS A 283 -35.05 -70.75 -17.45
N ALA A 284 -36.12 -70.33 -18.14
CA ALA A 284 -37.30 -71.16 -18.34
C ALA A 284 -37.04 -72.36 -19.26
N LYS A 285 -36.27 -72.18 -20.34
CA LYS A 285 -35.83 -73.27 -21.23
C LYS A 285 -34.94 -74.27 -20.48
N GLU A 286 -33.98 -73.77 -19.70
CA GLU A 286 -33.07 -74.59 -18.92
C GLU A 286 -33.80 -75.39 -17.82
N LYS A 287 -34.80 -74.78 -17.17
CA LYS A 287 -35.69 -75.50 -16.24
C LYS A 287 -36.52 -76.58 -16.93
N ALA A 288 -37.07 -76.29 -18.12
CA ALA A 288 -37.84 -77.26 -18.89
C ALA A 288 -36.99 -78.45 -19.38
N GLU A 289 -35.74 -78.22 -19.79
CA GLU A 289 -34.80 -79.30 -20.12
C GLU A 289 -34.40 -80.11 -18.89
N LYS A 290 -34.12 -79.46 -17.75
CA LYS A 290 -33.83 -80.15 -16.49
C LYS A 290 -35.02 -81.00 -16.01
N GLU A 291 -36.25 -80.55 -16.22
CA GLU A 291 -37.45 -81.32 -15.89
C GLU A 291 -37.68 -82.50 -16.85
N LYS A 292 -37.42 -82.32 -18.16
CA LYS A 292 -37.43 -83.41 -19.15
C LYS A 292 -36.36 -84.45 -18.85
N ALA A 293 -35.15 -84.03 -18.49
CA ALA A 293 -34.05 -84.92 -18.11
C ALA A 293 -34.38 -85.69 -16.81
N LYS A 294 -35.03 -85.04 -15.83
CA LYS A 294 -35.53 -85.74 -14.62
C LYS A 294 -36.60 -86.77 -14.93
N LYS A 295 -37.54 -86.47 -15.84
CA LYS A 295 -38.58 -87.42 -16.25
C LYS A 295 -38.01 -88.61 -17.04
N ALA A 296 -36.95 -88.41 -17.84
CA ALA A 296 -36.26 -89.48 -18.55
C ALA A 296 -35.42 -90.41 -17.64
N LEU A 297 -35.05 -89.96 -16.44
CA LEU A 297 -34.31 -90.74 -15.43
C LEU A 297 -35.23 -91.52 -14.47
N MET A 298 -36.54 -91.28 -14.51
CA MET A 298 -37.55 -91.95 -13.67
C MET A 298 -38.46 -92.92 -14.44
N ALA A 299 -38.22 -93.10 -15.75
CA ALA A 299 -38.85 -94.11 -16.59
C ALA A 299 -37.85 -95.26 -16.83
#